data_AF-A0A848UAP8-F1
#
_entry.id   AF-A0A848UAP8-F1
#
_cell.length_a   1.000
_cell.length_b   1.000
_cell.length_c   1.000
_cell.angle_alpha   90.00
_cell.angle_beta   90.00
_cell.angle_gamma   90.00
#
_symmetry.space_group_name_H-M   'P 1'
#
loop_
_entity.id
_entity.type
_entity.pdbx_description
1 polymer ?
#
loop_
_entity_poly.entity_id
_entity_poly.type
_entity_poly.pdbx_seq_one_letter_code
_entity_poly.pdbx_strand_id
1 'polypeptide(L)' 'MPVFDAVFVGLTILDIAGRPLDAIPEGGGVAFIEQIRMNPAGTAAGAVMNAAKLGTRCATVA' A
#
# COMPACT_ATOMS: atom_id res chain seq x y z
N MET A 1 17.41 -2.82 23.72
CA MET A 1 16.75 -2.79 22.40
C MET A 1 15.29 -3.16 22.58
N PRO A 2 14.34 -2.50 21.89
CA PRO A 2 12.94 -2.93 21.90
C PRO A 2 12.83 -4.35 21.33
N VAL A 3 11.95 -5.17 21.92
CA VAL A 3 11.68 -6.55 21.50
C VAL A 3 10.35 -6.56 20.74
N PHE A 4 10.37 -7.05 19.51
CA PHE A 4 9.20 -7.21 18.66
C PHE A 4 8.87 -8.69 18.50
N ASP A 5 7.58 -9.00 18.41
CA ASP A 5 7.07 -10.36 18.18
C ASP A 5 7.23 -10.76 16.71
N ALA A 6 7.24 -9.77 15.79
CA ALA A 6 7.48 -9.98 14.36
C ALA A 6 8.11 -8.74 13.69
N VAL A 7 8.96 -8.96 12.69
CA VAL A 7 9.53 -7.90 11.83
C VAL A 7 9.18 -8.22 10.37
N PHE A 8 8.54 -7.26 9.69
CA PHE A 8 8.15 -7.37 8.28
C PHE A 8 9.16 -6.61 7.41
N VAL A 9 9.82 -7.30 6.49
CA VAL A 9 10.85 -6.72 5.62
C VAL A 9 10.35 -6.71 4.19
N GLY A 10 10.38 -5.54 3.55
CA GLY A 10 9.97 -5.36 2.16
C GLY A 10 9.26 -4.04 1.94
N LEU A 11 8.49 -3.97 0.86
CA LEU A 11 8.00 -2.70 0.34
C LEU A 11 7.06 -1.96 1.31
N THR A 12 7.34 -0.68 1.49
CA THR A 12 6.45 0.34 2.03
C THR A 12 6.29 1.42 0.98
N ILE A 13 5.09 1.54 0.42
CA ILE A 13 4.81 2.40 -0.75
C ILE A 13 3.51 3.16 -0.57
N LEU A 14 3.21 4.03 -1.53
CA LEU A 14 1.95 4.75 -1.64
C LEU A 14 1.25 4.34 -2.92
N ASP A 15 0.04 3.77 -2.80
CA ASP A 15 -0.81 3.49 -3.94
C ASP A 15 -1.51 4.79 -4.37
N ILE A 16 -1.45 5.08 -5.66
CA ILE A 16 -2.16 6.20 -6.29
C ILE A 16 -3.21 5.62 -7.22
N ALA A 17 -4.48 5.80 -6.88
CA ALA A 17 -5.60 5.24 -7.62
C ALA A 17 -6.43 6.35 -8.27
N GLY A 18 -6.54 6.32 -9.59
CA GLY A 18 -7.45 7.16 -10.37
C GLY A 18 -8.84 6.54 -10.51
N ARG A 19 -9.92 7.34 -10.46
CA ARG A 19 -11.30 6.86 -10.65
C ARG A 19 -12.29 7.95 -11.11
N PRO A 20 -13.42 7.57 -11.76
CA PRO A 20 -13.66 6.24 -12.34
C PRO A 20 -12.72 5.98 -13.51
N LEU A 21 -12.55 4.70 -13.85
CA LEU A 21 -11.84 4.27 -15.05
C LEU A 21 -12.79 3.37 -15.83
N ASP A 22 -13.29 3.83 -16.98
CA ASP A 22 -14.25 3.07 -17.78
C ASP A 22 -13.57 1.92 -18.54
N ALA A 23 -12.36 2.16 -19.05
CA ALA A 23 -11.52 1.18 -19.71
C ALA A 23 -10.05 1.60 -19.62
N ILE A 24 -9.12 0.65 -19.84
CA ILE A 24 -7.71 0.95 -20.03
C ILE A 24 -7.53 1.54 -21.44
N PRO A 25 -6.91 2.72 -21.58
CA PRO A 25 -6.66 3.31 -22.90
C PRO A 25 -5.79 2.39 -23.78
N GLU A 26 -6.21 2.17 -25.02
CA GLU A 26 -5.44 1.36 -25.97
C GLU A 26 -4.11 2.02 -26.34
N GLY A 27 -3.08 1.21 -26.55
CA GLY A 27 -1.86 1.62 -27.27
C GLY A 27 -1.14 2.86 -26.74
N GLY A 28 -1.08 3.04 -25.41
CA GLY A 28 -0.43 4.21 -24.81
C GLY A 28 -1.25 5.50 -24.88
N GLY A 29 -2.54 5.40 -25.19
CA GLY A 29 -3.49 6.50 -25.11
C GLY A 29 -3.63 7.07 -23.68
N VAL A 30 -4.30 8.22 -23.59
CA VAL A 30 -4.55 8.92 -22.32
C VAL A 30 -6.03 9.21 -22.15
N ALA A 31 -6.52 9.12 -20.91
CA ALA A 31 -7.87 9.51 -20.54
C ALA A 31 -7.82 10.35 -19.26
N PHE A 32 -8.71 11.32 -19.15
CA PHE A 32 -8.89 12.08 -17.92
C PHE A 32 -9.70 11.26 -16.90
N ILE A 33 -9.36 11.43 -15.63
CA ILE A 33 -10.05 10.84 -14.49
C ILE A 33 -10.58 11.97 -13.60
N GLU A 34 -11.73 11.74 -12.98
CA GLU A 34 -12.37 12.76 -12.14
C GLU A 34 -11.68 12.92 -10.78
N GLN A 35 -11.07 11.84 -10.27
CA GLN A 35 -10.48 11.82 -8.95
C GLN A 35 -9.20 10.99 -8.88
N ILE A 36 -8.25 11.45 -8.07
CA ILE A 36 -7.11 10.67 -7.58
C ILE A 36 -7.28 10.42 -6.06
N ARG A 37 -6.95 9.21 -5.60
CA ARG A 37 -6.86 8.83 -4.18
C ARG A 37 -5.47 8.30 -3.88
N MET A 38 -5.01 8.53 -2.66
CA MET A 38 -3.73 8.05 -2.15
C MET A 38 -3.93 7.19 -0.92
N ASN A 39 -3.28 6.02 -0.90
CA ASN A 39 -3.44 5.02 0.15
C ASN A 39 -2.06 4.50 0.59
N PRO A 40 -1.77 4.40 1.90
CA PRO A 40 -0.61 3.64 2.37
C PRO A 40 -0.68 2.19 1.88
N ALA A 41 0.42 1.68 1.34
CA ALA A 41 0.45 0.38 0.69
C ALA A 41 1.84 -0.27 0.80
N GLY A 42 2.02 -1.41 0.14
CA GLY A 42 3.24 -2.20 0.16
C GLY A 42 3.05 -3.52 0.88
N THR A 43 3.74 -4.56 0.42
CA THR A 43 3.56 -5.92 0.93
C THR A 43 3.95 -6.04 2.40
N ALA A 44 5.07 -5.43 2.80
CA ALA A 44 5.48 -5.41 4.20
C ALA A 44 4.61 -4.46 5.03
N ALA A 45 4.35 -3.25 4.53
CA ALA A 45 3.53 -2.25 5.21
C ALA A 45 2.08 -2.69 5.44
N GLY A 46 1.47 -3.36 4.46
CA GLY A 46 0.12 -3.92 4.59
C GLY A 46 0.07 -5.06 5.60
N ALA A 47 1.05 -5.97 5.54
CA ALA A 47 1.13 -7.10 6.47
C ALA A 47 1.36 -6.65 7.93
N VAL A 48 2.30 -5.70 8.16
CA VAL A 48 2.57 -5.17 9.50
C VAL A 48 1.36 -4.43 10.06
N MET A 49 0.62 -3.66 9.25
CA MET A 49 -0.58 -2.97 9.73
C MET A 49 -1.68 -3.96 10.16
N ASN A 50 -1.87 -5.04 9.41
CA ASN A 50 -2.82 -6.10 9.79
C ASN A 50 -2.39 -6.79 11.09
N ALA A 51 -1.12 -7.17 11.21
CA ALA A 51 -0.59 -7.80 12.42
C ALA A 51 -0.70 -6.88 13.65
N ALA A 52 -0.37 -5.60 13.50
CA ALA A 52 -0.49 -4.60 14.56
C ALA A 52 -1.95 -4.45 15.02
N LYS A 53 -2.90 -4.37 14.08
CA LYS A 53 -4.34 -4.27 14.40
C LYS A 53 -4.88 -5.52 15.11
N LEU A 54 -4.25 -6.67 14.90
CA LEU A 54 -4.58 -7.92 15.59
C LEU A 54 -3.87 -8.06 16.96
N GLY A 55 -3.04 -7.09 17.37
CA GLY A 55 -2.43 -7.04 18.69
C GLY A 55 -0.96 -7.47 18.75
N THR A 56 -0.33 -7.80 17.62
CA THR A 56 1.10 -8.17 17.57
C THR A 56 1.98 -6.93 17.73
N ARG A 57 3.00 -6.98 18.59
CA ARG A 57 4.00 -5.89 18.65
C ARG A 57 5.00 -6.10 17.52
N CYS A 58 4.83 -5.35 16.45
CA CYS A 58 5.61 -5.55 15.23
C CYS A 58 6.42 -4.32 14.82
N ALA A 59 7.46 -4.58 14.02
CA ALA A 59 8.24 -3.56 13.31
C ALA A 59 8.23 -3.83 11.81
N THR A 60 8.58 -2.82 11.02
CA THR A 60 8.79 -2.95 9.57
C THR A 60 10.10 -2.33 9.14
N VAL A 61 10.71 -2.88 8.10
CA VAL A 61 11.90 -2.34 7.43
C VAL A 61 11.59 -2.25 5.94
N ALA A 62 11.71 -1.03 5.41
CA ALA A 62 11.42 -0.70 4.02
C ALA A 62 12.68 -0.68 3.16
#